data_AF-A0A9D5KGN0-F1
#
_entry.id   AF-A0A9D5KGN0-F1
#
_cell.length_a   1.000
_cell.length_b   1.000
_cell.length_c   1.000
_cell.angle_alpha   90.00
_cell.angle_beta   90.00
_cell.angle_gamma   90.00
#
_symmetry.space_group_name_H-M   'P 1'
#
loop_
_entity.id
_entity.type
_entity.pdbx_description
1 polymer ?
#
loop_
_entity_poly.entity_id
_entity_poly.type
_entity_poly.pdbx_seq_one_letter_code
_entity_poly.pdbx_strand_id
1 'polypeptide(L)'
;MLFTTRSRIAVGLACLLIVSSSVLAGRKIVVPHDFPSIHAALGEADEGDTVYVVKGVYKENVALTDNVVLMGQDMVKTVIDGRRLGPCVIGADGSMITNFTIRNGTTGILCKNTRPVIERNLIVDNKGAGIHALISLPDINNNVIYRNEWTGIFLESVRGTRTSIDHNVILENGYCGIFNAHRTEVLIRNNILFQNKQYGVYVGPDARRTRIIYNNIYKNRLPFNAEAVVNQSNISKDPMFISPGHPEYNYFTKPVSACQGKGENGTDIGLITKKMVEALATDRDGDGILDDIDQCPDVPEDRDGFEDEDGCPDFDNDKDGIYDQQDQCPNDPEDRDGFQDVDGCPDNDNDKDGIQDNVDACPNNPETVNGYKDQDGCPDEKPQEIKQALILKGVNFKLASAELLEESYYVLEKVYNSLEAYPHVRVEIQGHTDSQGSDQYNMALSYDRAKSVRNYLIMRGISPERLIARGYGETKPIASNNTAEGRAQNRRVEVVPVK
;
A
#
# COMPACT_ATOMS: atom_id res chain seq x y z
N MET A 1 9.20 -49.84 -25.27
CA MET A 1 10.37 -48.99 -25.59
C MET A 1 10.32 -47.82 -24.65
N LEU A 2 11.22 -47.80 -23.67
CA LEU A 2 11.51 -46.63 -22.86
C LEU A 2 12.17 -45.57 -23.75
N PHE A 3 11.76 -44.31 -23.63
CA PHE A 3 12.62 -43.17 -23.96
C PHE A 3 12.69 -42.23 -22.77
N THR A 4 13.81 -42.35 -22.07
CA THR A 4 14.35 -41.37 -21.13
C THR A 4 15.09 -40.28 -21.89
N THR A 5 14.86 -39.02 -21.56
CA THR A 5 15.91 -37.97 -21.68
C THR A 5 15.71 -36.90 -20.61
N ARG A 6 16.74 -36.78 -19.77
CA ARG A 6 16.98 -35.71 -18.80
C ARG A 6 17.25 -34.38 -19.52
N SER A 7 16.87 -33.25 -18.91
CA SER A 7 17.59 -31.99 -19.08
C SER A 7 17.76 -31.28 -17.73
N ARG A 8 18.92 -30.65 -17.56
CA ARG A 8 19.47 -30.04 -16.34
C ARG A 8 19.28 -28.51 -16.36
N ILE A 9 18.97 -27.97 -15.18
CA ILE A 9 19.49 -26.74 -14.53
C ILE A 9 19.41 -25.42 -15.33
N ALA A 10 18.67 -24.45 -14.78
CA ALA A 10 19.10 -23.05 -14.68
C ALA A 10 18.39 -22.38 -13.49
N VAL A 11 19.14 -22.15 -12.42
CA VAL A 11 18.77 -21.28 -11.29
C VAL A 11 18.98 -19.84 -11.75
N GLY A 12 17.91 -19.04 -11.75
CA GLY A 12 17.97 -17.60 -11.97
C GLY A 12 17.37 -16.90 -10.76
N LEU A 13 18.23 -16.36 -9.88
CA LEU A 13 17.86 -15.38 -8.87
C LEU A 13 17.33 -14.13 -9.59
N ALA A 14 16.06 -13.81 -9.41
CA ALA A 14 15.52 -12.49 -9.72
C ALA A 14 15.20 -11.80 -8.38
N CYS A 15 16.02 -10.81 -8.06
CA CYS A 15 15.85 -9.91 -6.92
C CYS A 15 14.62 -9.04 -7.20
N LEU A 16 13.51 -9.24 -6.47
CA LEU A 16 12.36 -8.34 -6.52
C LEU A 16 12.47 -7.36 -5.35
N LEU A 17 12.93 -6.15 -5.66
CA LEU A 17 12.72 -4.96 -4.84
C LEU A 17 11.22 -4.62 -4.89
N ILE A 18 10.48 -4.85 -3.80
CA ILE A 18 9.14 -4.28 -3.65
C ILE A 18 9.31 -2.98 -2.86
N VAL A 19 9.13 -1.89 -3.60
CA VAL A 19 8.96 -0.54 -3.08
C VAL A 19 7.55 -0.50 -2.48
N SER A 20 7.44 -0.21 -1.18
CA SER A 20 6.17 0.06 -0.52
C SER A 20 5.57 1.35 -1.05
N SER A 21 4.47 1.29 -1.79
CA SER A 21 3.65 2.46 -2.11
C SER A 21 2.35 2.38 -1.31
N SER A 22 2.29 3.14 -0.24
CA SER A 22 1.05 3.53 0.44
C SER A 22 0.09 4.15 -0.58
N VAL A 23 -1.11 3.59 -0.76
CA VAL A 23 -2.17 4.22 -1.55
C VAL A 23 -2.76 5.35 -0.70
N LEU A 24 -2.16 6.53 -0.79
CA LEU A 24 -2.69 7.77 -0.25
C LEU A 24 -3.96 8.14 -1.04
N ALA A 25 -5.06 8.43 -0.35
CA ALA A 25 -6.24 9.02 -0.98
C ALA A 25 -5.83 10.27 -1.76
N GLY A 26 -6.04 10.24 -3.08
CA GLY A 26 -5.53 11.26 -4.00
C GLY A 26 -6.03 12.67 -3.67
N ARG A 27 -5.17 13.66 -3.85
CA ARG A 27 -5.50 15.07 -3.55
C ARG A 27 -6.34 15.68 -4.65
N LYS A 28 -7.09 16.72 -4.28
CA LYS A 28 -7.84 17.57 -5.22
C LYS A 28 -7.02 18.80 -5.58
N ILE A 29 -6.68 18.94 -6.86
CA ILE A 29 -5.96 20.07 -7.43
C ILE A 29 -6.94 20.97 -8.20
N VAL A 30 -7.03 22.25 -7.86
CA VAL A 30 -8.02 23.19 -8.44
C VAL A 30 -7.37 24.13 -9.45
N VAL A 31 -7.85 24.11 -10.69
CA VAL A 31 -7.39 25.03 -11.76
C VAL A 31 -8.42 26.15 -11.98
N PRO A 32 -8.03 27.44 -12.02
CA PRO A 32 -6.66 27.95 -12.04
C PRO A 32 -6.12 28.38 -10.65
N HIS A 33 -6.71 27.91 -9.55
CA HIS A 33 -6.36 28.38 -8.20
C HIS A 33 -4.96 27.91 -7.77
N ASP A 34 -4.72 26.61 -7.84
CA ASP A 34 -3.46 25.97 -7.43
C ASP A 34 -2.42 26.03 -8.55
N PHE A 35 -2.86 25.94 -9.81
CA PHE A 35 -2.01 26.02 -11.00
C PHE A 35 -2.63 26.92 -12.06
N PRO A 36 -1.83 27.64 -12.85
CA PRO A 36 -2.35 28.59 -13.84
C PRO A 36 -2.99 27.94 -15.09
N SER A 37 -2.75 26.65 -15.33
CA SER A 37 -3.28 25.91 -16.49
C SER A 37 -3.54 24.44 -16.15
N ILE A 38 -4.33 23.77 -17.00
CA ILE A 38 -4.63 22.34 -16.85
C ILE A 38 -3.36 21.52 -17.05
N HIS A 39 -2.56 21.86 -18.07
CA HIS A 39 -1.29 21.19 -18.36
C HIS A 39 -0.31 21.26 -17.18
N ALA A 40 -0.20 22.40 -16.50
CA ALA A 40 0.67 22.53 -15.33
C ALA A 40 0.16 21.68 -14.16
N ALA A 41 -1.16 21.65 -13.92
CA ALA A 41 -1.74 20.84 -12.86
C ALA A 41 -1.53 19.34 -13.09
N LEU A 42 -1.72 18.85 -14.32
CA LEU A 42 -1.53 17.43 -14.64
C LEU A 42 -0.06 17.02 -14.61
N GLY A 43 0.86 17.92 -14.94
CA GLY A 43 2.30 17.65 -14.86
C GLY A 43 2.81 17.45 -13.43
N GLU A 44 2.07 17.94 -12.44
CA GLU A 44 2.39 17.79 -11.02
C GLU A 44 1.49 16.77 -10.32
N ALA A 45 0.43 16.29 -10.96
CA ALA A 45 -0.54 15.35 -10.37
C ALA A 45 0.06 13.95 -10.22
N ASP A 46 -0.21 13.31 -9.09
CA ASP A 46 0.19 11.94 -8.78
C ASP A 46 -0.99 10.98 -9.03
N GLU A 47 -0.70 9.68 -9.14
CA GLU A 47 -1.74 8.65 -9.32
C GLU A 47 -2.82 8.74 -8.22
N GLY A 48 -4.09 8.65 -8.61
CA GLY A 48 -5.24 8.82 -7.72
C GLY A 48 -5.72 10.27 -7.56
N ASP A 49 -4.93 11.27 -7.98
CA ASP A 49 -5.32 12.67 -7.86
C ASP A 49 -6.53 13.05 -8.73
N THR A 50 -7.25 14.09 -8.31
CA THR A 50 -8.29 14.74 -9.12
C THR A 50 -7.90 16.16 -9.46
N VAL A 51 -7.73 16.44 -10.75
CA VAL A 51 -7.59 17.81 -11.29
C VAL A 51 -8.98 18.37 -11.59
N TYR A 52 -9.45 19.25 -10.72
CA TYR A 52 -10.74 19.93 -10.81
C TYR A 52 -10.61 21.30 -11.48
N VAL A 53 -11.27 21.49 -12.63
CA VAL A 53 -11.14 22.69 -13.45
C VAL A 53 -12.40 23.54 -13.35
N VAL A 54 -12.27 24.78 -12.87
CA VAL A 54 -13.41 25.70 -12.81
C VAL A 54 -13.83 26.17 -14.19
N LYS A 55 -15.09 26.59 -14.33
CA LYS A 55 -15.65 27.12 -15.59
C LYS A 55 -14.74 28.18 -16.22
N GLY A 56 -14.52 28.08 -17.52
CA GLY A 56 -13.57 28.90 -18.25
C GLY A 56 -13.23 28.32 -19.62
N VAL A 57 -12.48 29.08 -20.42
CA VAL A 57 -11.94 28.61 -21.70
C VAL A 57 -10.43 28.49 -21.59
N TYR A 58 -9.95 27.25 -21.60
CA TYR A 58 -8.56 26.87 -21.47
C TYR A 58 -8.00 26.56 -22.86
N LYS A 59 -7.14 27.46 -23.35
CA LYS A 59 -6.58 27.39 -24.70
C LYS A 59 -5.27 26.62 -24.71
N GLU A 60 -5.38 25.31 -24.59
CA GLU A 60 -4.25 24.40 -24.43
C GLU A 60 -4.51 23.04 -25.09
N ASN A 61 -3.42 22.30 -25.31
CA ASN A 61 -3.47 20.90 -25.69
C ASN A 61 -2.98 20.12 -24.47
N VAL A 62 -3.82 19.22 -23.96
CA VAL A 62 -3.63 18.57 -22.67
C VAL A 62 -3.26 17.11 -22.90
N ALA A 63 -2.31 16.61 -22.14
CA ALA A 63 -2.06 15.17 -22.01
C ALA A 63 -2.46 14.77 -20.59
N LEU A 64 -3.31 13.76 -20.48
CA LEU A 64 -3.70 13.20 -19.18
C LEU A 64 -2.50 12.49 -18.55
N THR A 65 -2.60 12.29 -17.24
CA THR A 65 -1.64 11.54 -16.43
C THR A 65 -2.29 10.21 -16.04
N ASP A 66 -1.48 9.15 -15.95
CA ASP A 66 -1.98 7.81 -15.62
C ASP A 66 -2.71 7.83 -14.25
N ASN A 67 -3.83 7.12 -14.14
CA ASN A 67 -4.64 7.03 -12.93
C ASN A 67 -5.12 8.37 -12.33
N VAL A 68 -5.15 9.46 -13.13
CA VAL A 68 -5.63 10.79 -12.70
C VAL A 68 -7.01 11.11 -13.28
N VAL A 69 -7.87 11.71 -12.45
CA VAL A 69 -9.19 12.22 -12.88
C VAL A 69 -9.08 13.68 -13.27
N LEU A 70 -9.39 14.01 -14.53
CA LEU A 70 -9.59 15.37 -15.01
C LEU A 70 -11.09 15.69 -15.05
N MET A 71 -11.54 16.59 -14.18
CA MET A 71 -12.96 16.91 -14.00
C MET A 71 -13.26 18.39 -14.20
N GLY A 72 -14.17 18.70 -15.12
CA GLY A 72 -14.68 20.05 -15.31
C GLY A 72 -15.82 20.37 -14.34
N GLN A 73 -15.92 21.63 -13.91
CA GLN A 73 -17.00 22.11 -13.05
C GLN A 73 -18.37 22.05 -13.74
N ASP A 74 -18.41 22.29 -15.05
CA ASP A 74 -19.63 22.39 -15.86
C ASP A 74 -19.31 21.98 -17.29
N MET A 75 -19.98 20.95 -17.80
CA MET A 75 -19.73 20.37 -19.13
C MET A 75 -19.79 21.40 -20.26
N VAL A 76 -20.67 22.38 -20.19
CA VAL A 76 -20.86 23.38 -21.26
C VAL A 76 -19.91 24.56 -21.09
N LYS A 77 -19.61 24.94 -19.85
CA LYS A 77 -18.84 26.16 -19.53
C LYS A 77 -17.37 25.93 -19.24
N THR A 78 -16.94 24.68 -19.11
CA THR A 78 -15.54 24.31 -18.89
C THR A 78 -14.99 23.78 -20.20
N VAL A 79 -14.24 24.62 -20.91
CA VAL A 79 -13.88 24.38 -22.31
C VAL A 79 -12.38 24.17 -22.45
N ILE A 80 -11.97 23.06 -23.06
CA ILE A 80 -10.62 22.85 -23.57
C ILE A 80 -10.63 23.15 -25.08
N ASP A 81 -9.87 24.17 -25.48
CA ASP A 81 -9.79 24.66 -26.85
C ASP A 81 -8.40 24.41 -27.44
N GLY A 82 -8.28 23.41 -28.32
CA GLY A 82 -7.00 22.93 -28.86
C GLY A 82 -6.37 23.82 -29.94
N ARG A 83 -6.99 24.95 -30.30
CA ARG A 83 -6.46 25.97 -31.25
C ARG A 83 -5.99 25.44 -32.62
N ARG A 84 -6.44 24.26 -33.04
CA ARG A 84 -6.04 23.53 -34.26
C ARG A 84 -4.55 23.16 -34.30
N LEU A 85 -3.86 23.17 -33.16
CA LEU A 85 -2.41 22.89 -33.10
C LEU A 85 -2.10 21.39 -32.93
N GLY A 86 -3.08 20.61 -32.46
CA GLY A 86 -2.95 19.17 -32.22
C GLY A 86 -4.24 18.59 -31.64
N PRO A 87 -4.22 17.34 -31.15
CA PRO A 87 -5.31 16.79 -30.35
C PRO A 87 -5.58 17.70 -29.14
N CYS A 88 -6.85 17.96 -28.79
CA CYS A 88 -7.14 18.78 -27.60
C CYS A 88 -6.73 18.05 -26.33
N VAL A 89 -7.03 16.76 -26.27
CA VAL A 89 -6.70 15.87 -25.14
C VAL A 89 -6.01 14.62 -25.68
N ILE A 90 -4.93 14.20 -25.01
CA ILE A 90 -4.29 12.90 -25.20
C ILE A 90 -4.58 12.08 -23.96
N GLY A 91 -5.23 10.92 -24.12
CA GLY A 91 -5.61 10.04 -23.02
C GLY A 91 -4.44 9.22 -22.48
N ALA A 92 -4.50 8.89 -21.18
CA ALA A 92 -3.51 8.13 -20.42
C ALA A 92 -4.15 6.85 -19.83
N ASP A 93 -3.35 5.90 -19.32
CA ASP A 93 -3.88 4.64 -18.79
C ASP A 93 -4.56 4.85 -17.44
N GLY A 94 -5.74 4.22 -17.22
CA GLY A 94 -6.52 4.41 -16.00
C GLY A 94 -7.04 5.83 -15.75
N SER A 95 -6.73 6.78 -16.63
CA SER A 95 -7.17 8.18 -16.51
C SER A 95 -8.66 8.34 -16.82
N MET A 96 -9.29 9.34 -16.22
CA MET A 96 -10.69 9.69 -16.49
C MET A 96 -10.81 11.14 -16.91
N ILE A 97 -11.64 11.42 -17.92
CA ILE A 97 -12.01 12.79 -18.30
C ILE A 97 -13.53 12.96 -18.32
N THR A 98 -14.02 13.95 -17.57
CA THR A 98 -15.46 14.21 -17.43
C THR A 98 -15.83 15.69 -17.34
N ASN A 99 -17.03 16.03 -17.80
CA ASN A 99 -17.63 17.37 -17.74
C ASN A 99 -16.83 18.47 -18.46
N PHE A 100 -16.32 18.21 -19.66
CA PHE A 100 -15.72 19.24 -20.51
C PHE A 100 -16.45 19.43 -21.83
N THR A 101 -16.35 20.66 -22.36
CA THR A 101 -16.48 20.91 -23.80
C THR A 101 -15.09 20.85 -24.42
N ILE A 102 -14.87 19.96 -25.38
CA ILE A 102 -13.57 19.73 -26.03
C ILE A 102 -13.70 20.08 -27.50
N ARG A 103 -13.01 21.15 -27.92
CA ARG A 103 -13.21 21.70 -29.27
C ARG A 103 -11.96 22.24 -29.93
N ASN A 104 -12.09 22.52 -31.22
CA ASN A 104 -11.07 23.17 -32.02
C ASN A 104 -9.74 22.39 -32.10
N GLY A 105 -9.71 21.09 -31.89
CA GLY A 105 -8.52 20.25 -32.07
C GLY A 105 -8.32 19.81 -33.52
N THR A 106 -7.15 19.22 -33.80
CA THR A 106 -7.01 18.31 -34.96
C THR A 106 -7.73 16.99 -34.73
N THR A 107 -7.93 16.62 -33.46
CA THR A 107 -8.80 15.57 -32.94
C THR A 107 -9.28 16.05 -31.57
N GLY A 108 -10.49 15.70 -31.14
CA GLY A 108 -10.96 16.06 -29.80
C GLY A 108 -10.14 15.35 -28.73
N ILE A 109 -10.30 14.03 -28.62
CA ILE A 109 -9.55 13.17 -27.71
C ILE A 109 -8.81 12.10 -28.51
N LEU A 110 -7.51 11.97 -28.31
CA LEU A 110 -6.68 10.92 -28.88
C LEU A 110 -6.22 9.94 -27.81
N CYS A 111 -6.60 8.68 -27.93
CA CYS A 111 -6.11 7.58 -27.10
C CYS A 111 -5.14 6.74 -27.95
N LYS A 112 -3.95 6.47 -27.41
CA LYS A 112 -2.94 5.67 -28.11
C LYS A 112 -2.27 4.73 -27.13
N ASN A 113 -2.57 3.44 -27.23
CA ASN A 113 -2.05 2.41 -26.32
C ASN A 113 -2.37 2.72 -24.85
N THR A 114 -3.62 3.10 -24.58
CA THR A 114 -4.11 3.52 -23.27
C THR A 114 -5.55 3.07 -23.04
N ARG A 115 -5.98 3.01 -21.77
CA ARG A 115 -7.33 2.60 -21.35
C ARG A 115 -8.03 3.70 -20.52
N PRO A 116 -8.32 4.88 -21.09
CA PRO A 116 -8.99 5.94 -20.36
C PRO A 116 -10.51 5.76 -20.31
N VAL A 117 -11.14 6.31 -19.28
CA VAL A 117 -12.59 6.51 -19.21
C VAL A 117 -12.91 7.90 -19.75
N ILE A 118 -13.73 7.95 -20.81
CA ILE A 118 -14.19 9.19 -21.44
C ILE A 118 -15.69 9.28 -21.24
N GLU A 119 -16.12 10.17 -20.32
CA GLU A 119 -17.52 10.25 -19.99
C GLU A 119 -18.08 11.66 -19.84
N ARG A 120 -19.36 11.86 -20.20
CA ARG A 120 -20.10 13.11 -19.94
C ARG A 120 -19.39 14.35 -20.48
N ASN A 121 -18.79 14.24 -21.66
CA ASN A 121 -18.15 15.34 -22.37
C ASN A 121 -18.96 15.79 -23.59
N LEU A 122 -18.79 17.06 -23.97
CA LEU A 122 -19.27 17.65 -25.21
C LEU A 122 -18.08 17.82 -26.17
N ILE A 123 -17.92 16.90 -27.13
CA ILE A 123 -16.76 16.82 -28.02
C ILE A 123 -17.14 17.33 -29.40
N VAL A 124 -16.74 18.57 -29.71
CA VAL A 124 -17.37 19.35 -30.77
C VAL A 124 -16.42 20.10 -31.68
N ASP A 125 -16.83 20.26 -32.94
CA ASP A 125 -16.20 21.14 -33.92
C ASP A 125 -14.67 20.85 -34.07
N ASN A 126 -14.24 19.59 -33.92
CA ASN A 126 -12.85 19.17 -34.16
C ASN A 126 -12.62 18.90 -35.66
N LYS A 127 -11.39 19.15 -36.15
CA LYS A 127 -11.04 19.04 -37.57
C LYS A 127 -10.98 17.58 -38.06
N GLY A 128 -10.64 16.67 -37.15
CA GLY A 128 -10.57 15.24 -37.42
C GLY A 128 -11.72 14.50 -36.75
N ALA A 129 -11.38 13.42 -36.05
CA ALA A 129 -12.34 12.70 -35.23
C ALA A 129 -12.68 13.47 -33.95
N GLY A 130 -13.88 13.25 -33.40
CA GLY A 130 -14.19 13.65 -32.04
C GLY A 130 -13.32 12.87 -31.05
N ILE A 131 -13.42 11.55 -31.07
CA ILE A 131 -12.56 10.62 -30.33
C ILE A 131 -11.83 9.71 -31.32
N HIS A 132 -10.53 9.53 -31.14
CA HIS A 132 -9.74 8.57 -31.89
C HIS A 132 -9.02 7.63 -30.92
N ALA A 133 -9.30 6.34 -31.00
CA ALA A 133 -8.59 5.31 -30.25
C ALA A 133 -7.78 4.41 -31.18
N LEU A 134 -6.47 4.37 -30.94
CA LEU A 134 -5.51 3.58 -31.70
C LEU A 134 -4.84 2.56 -30.78
N ILE A 135 -5.14 1.28 -30.99
CA ILE A 135 -4.63 0.17 -30.14
C ILE A 135 -4.91 0.48 -28.65
N SER A 136 -6.07 1.05 -28.37
CA SER A 136 -6.51 1.50 -27.04
C SER A 136 -7.80 0.79 -26.66
N LEU A 137 -8.13 0.73 -25.38
CA LEU A 137 -9.38 0.16 -24.87
C LEU A 137 -10.15 1.20 -24.04
N PRO A 138 -10.58 2.33 -24.63
CA PRO A 138 -11.27 3.36 -23.85
C PRO A 138 -12.73 2.98 -23.62
N ASP A 139 -13.24 3.24 -22.42
CA ASP A 139 -14.69 3.22 -22.19
C ASP A 139 -15.27 4.60 -22.53
N ILE A 140 -16.18 4.62 -23.51
CA ILE A 140 -16.71 5.85 -24.08
C ILE A 140 -18.19 5.92 -23.77
N ASN A 141 -18.54 6.66 -22.73
CA ASN A 141 -19.87 6.60 -22.13
C ASN A 141 -20.53 7.97 -22.00
N ASN A 142 -21.81 8.07 -22.37
CA ASN A 142 -22.63 9.24 -22.04
C ASN A 142 -22.07 10.59 -22.58
N ASN A 143 -21.39 10.56 -23.72
CA ASN A 143 -20.84 11.76 -24.37
C ASN A 143 -21.77 12.28 -25.46
N VAL A 144 -21.64 13.58 -25.73
CA VAL A 144 -22.22 14.23 -26.92
C VAL A 144 -21.10 14.53 -27.90
N ILE A 145 -21.15 13.91 -29.08
CA ILE A 145 -20.08 14.02 -30.10
C ILE A 145 -20.66 14.60 -31.38
N TYR A 146 -20.32 15.86 -31.64
CA TYR A 146 -21.12 16.70 -32.51
C TYR A 146 -20.30 17.59 -33.46
N ARG A 147 -20.67 17.63 -34.75
CA ARG A 147 -20.04 18.47 -35.80
C ARG A 147 -18.52 18.37 -35.92
N ASN A 148 -17.95 17.19 -35.66
CA ASN A 148 -16.55 16.97 -36.01
C ASN A 148 -16.45 16.81 -37.54
N GLU A 149 -15.46 17.44 -38.16
CA GLU A 149 -15.35 17.54 -39.63
C GLU A 149 -15.15 16.18 -40.32
N TRP A 150 -14.70 15.16 -39.58
CA TRP A 150 -14.58 13.79 -40.07
C TRP A 150 -15.54 12.83 -39.36
N THR A 151 -15.09 11.97 -38.44
CA THR A 151 -15.96 10.98 -37.78
C THR A 151 -16.23 11.37 -36.32
N GLY A 152 -17.33 10.90 -35.74
CA GLY A 152 -17.57 11.07 -34.31
C GLY A 152 -16.52 10.32 -33.49
N ILE A 153 -16.55 8.99 -33.58
CA ILE A 153 -15.58 8.08 -32.95
C ILE A 153 -14.84 7.31 -34.05
N PHE A 154 -13.51 7.27 -33.96
CA PHE A 154 -12.63 6.47 -34.81
C PHE A 154 -11.92 5.43 -33.97
N LEU A 155 -12.10 4.15 -34.28
CA LEU A 155 -11.45 3.04 -33.61
C LEU A 155 -10.54 2.30 -34.59
N GLU A 156 -9.28 2.15 -34.22
CA GLU A 156 -8.28 1.44 -35.01
C GLU A 156 -7.60 0.36 -34.16
N SER A 157 -7.80 -0.90 -34.54
CA SER A 157 -7.21 -2.08 -33.87
C SER A 157 -7.55 -2.18 -32.39
N VAL A 158 -8.79 -1.84 -32.02
CA VAL A 158 -9.29 -1.87 -30.64
C VAL A 158 -9.88 -3.25 -30.35
N ARG A 159 -9.29 -4.02 -29.43
CA ARG A 159 -9.69 -5.40 -29.14
C ARG A 159 -9.89 -5.61 -27.64
N GLY A 160 -11.12 -5.49 -27.19
CA GLY A 160 -11.49 -5.76 -25.81
C GLY A 160 -12.91 -6.28 -25.74
N THR A 161 -13.12 -7.38 -25.02
CA THR A 161 -14.46 -7.86 -24.69
C THR A 161 -15.21 -6.90 -23.77
N ARG A 162 -14.48 -6.04 -23.03
CA ARG A 162 -14.98 -5.05 -22.07
C ARG A 162 -15.15 -3.65 -22.63
N THR A 163 -14.47 -3.30 -23.73
CA THR A 163 -14.55 -1.94 -24.30
C THR A 163 -15.95 -1.63 -24.82
N SER A 164 -16.62 -0.70 -24.15
CA SER A 164 -18.00 -0.33 -24.43
C SER A 164 -18.10 1.09 -24.98
N ILE A 165 -18.91 1.23 -26.02
CA ILE A 165 -19.40 2.53 -26.51
C ILE A 165 -20.88 2.57 -26.17
N ASP A 166 -21.21 3.25 -25.08
CA ASP A 166 -22.53 3.16 -24.47
C ASP A 166 -23.16 4.53 -24.18
N HIS A 167 -24.48 4.64 -24.37
CA HIS A 167 -25.26 5.83 -24.01
C HIS A 167 -24.77 7.17 -24.63
N ASN A 168 -24.10 7.15 -25.78
CA ASN A 168 -23.63 8.38 -26.44
C ASN A 168 -24.66 8.95 -27.43
N VAL A 169 -24.60 10.27 -27.65
CA VAL A 169 -25.34 10.97 -28.70
C VAL A 169 -24.33 11.50 -29.74
N ILE A 170 -24.30 10.86 -30.90
CA ILE A 170 -23.29 11.07 -31.95
C ILE A 170 -23.97 11.58 -33.22
N LEU A 171 -23.80 12.87 -33.52
CA LEU A 171 -24.61 13.52 -34.54
C LEU A 171 -23.88 14.56 -35.39
N GLU A 172 -24.37 14.73 -36.62
CA GLU A 172 -23.91 15.75 -37.58
C GLU A 172 -22.38 15.74 -37.84
N ASN A 173 -21.71 14.59 -37.68
CA ASN A 173 -20.29 14.47 -38.02
C ASN A 173 -20.11 14.33 -39.54
N GLY A 174 -18.99 14.83 -40.06
CA GLY A 174 -18.71 15.01 -41.49
C GLY A 174 -18.53 13.73 -42.31
N TYR A 175 -18.51 12.56 -41.67
CA TYR A 175 -18.38 11.26 -42.33
C TYR A 175 -19.24 10.19 -41.64
N CYS A 176 -18.77 9.57 -40.56
CA CYS A 176 -19.53 8.55 -39.83
C CYS A 176 -19.80 9.00 -38.40
N GLY A 177 -20.80 8.37 -37.75
CA GLY A 177 -20.90 8.46 -36.30
C GLY A 177 -19.77 7.67 -35.65
N ILE A 178 -19.68 6.36 -35.93
CA ILE A 178 -18.59 5.48 -35.45
C ILE A 178 -17.93 4.80 -36.64
N PHE A 179 -16.60 4.84 -36.71
CA PHE A 179 -15.79 4.14 -37.71
C PHE A 179 -14.92 3.10 -37.02
N ASN A 180 -15.15 1.82 -37.32
CA ASN A 180 -14.31 0.71 -36.86
C ASN A 180 -13.36 0.29 -38.00
N ALA A 181 -12.06 0.52 -37.84
CA ALA A 181 -11.03 0.15 -38.79
C ALA A 181 -10.18 -1.02 -38.30
N HIS A 182 -9.54 -1.69 -39.25
CA HIS A 182 -8.62 -2.81 -39.00
C HIS A 182 -9.27 -3.87 -38.10
N ARG A 183 -8.48 -4.53 -37.25
CA ARG A 183 -8.97 -5.61 -36.39
C ARG A 183 -9.58 -5.03 -35.11
N THR A 184 -10.79 -4.48 -35.23
CA THR A 184 -11.54 -3.87 -34.13
C THR A 184 -12.71 -4.77 -33.70
N GLU A 185 -12.85 -5.02 -32.41
CA GLU A 185 -13.90 -5.85 -31.81
C GLU A 185 -14.40 -5.15 -30.54
N VAL A 186 -15.55 -4.46 -30.64
CA VAL A 186 -16.15 -3.67 -29.53
C VAL A 186 -17.65 -3.91 -29.41
N LEU A 187 -18.22 -3.49 -28.28
CA LEU A 187 -19.67 -3.44 -28.07
C LEU A 187 -20.19 -2.01 -28.28
N ILE A 188 -21.06 -1.82 -29.26
CA ILE A 188 -21.75 -0.55 -29.55
C ILE A 188 -23.23 -0.73 -29.17
N ARG A 189 -23.66 -0.10 -28.07
CA ARG A 189 -25.03 -0.21 -27.57
C ARG A 189 -25.61 1.06 -26.98
N ASN A 190 -26.94 1.14 -26.93
CA ASN A 190 -27.72 2.26 -26.37
C ASN A 190 -27.31 3.67 -26.87
N ASN A 191 -26.70 3.78 -28.05
CA ASN A 191 -26.31 5.06 -28.62
C ASN A 191 -27.40 5.62 -29.53
N ILE A 192 -27.45 6.95 -29.65
CA ILE A 192 -28.18 7.63 -30.72
C ILE A 192 -27.16 8.11 -31.76
N LEU A 193 -27.24 7.57 -32.98
CA LEU A 193 -26.45 8.00 -34.13
C LEU A 193 -27.35 8.72 -35.12
N PHE A 194 -27.19 10.04 -35.24
CA PHE A 194 -28.16 10.89 -35.93
C PHE A 194 -27.53 11.84 -36.95
N GLN A 195 -28.03 11.84 -38.19
CA GLN A 195 -27.60 12.82 -39.23
C GLN A 195 -26.08 12.90 -39.50
N ASN A 196 -25.32 11.83 -39.28
CA ASN A 196 -23.94 11.77 -39.75
C ASN A 196 -23.91 11.64 -41.29
N LYS A 197 -22.94 12.28 -41.93
CA LYS A 197 -22.98 12.56 -43.39
C LYS A 197 -23.04 11.31 -44.28
N GLN A 198 -22.38 10.23 -43.91
CA GLN A 198 -22.29 8.98 -44.68
C GLN A 198 -22.91 7.80 -43.93
N TYR A 199 -22.36 7.42 -42.77
CA TYR A 199 -22.81 6.23 -42.05
C TYR A 199 -23.16 6.55 -40.60
N GLY A 200 -24.12 5.83 -40.02
CA GLY A 200 -24.23 5.73 -38.57
C GLY A 200 -23.00 5.01 -38.02
N VAL A 201 -22.87 3.72 -38.38
CA VAL A 201 -21.70 2.90 -38.03
C VAL A 201 -21.05 2.35 -39.30
N TYR A 202 -19.75 2.58 -39.46
CA TYR A 202 -18.93 1.95 -40.48
C TYR A 202 -18.08 0.84 -39.85
N VAL A 203 -18.02 -0.31 -40.52
CA VAL A 203 -17.25 -1.49 -40.10
C VAL A 203 -16.28 -1.86 -41.22
N GLY A 204 -14.98 -1.90 -40.90
CA GLY A 204 -13.95 -2.41 -41.80
C GLY A 204 -14.03 -3.93 -41.95
N PRO A 205 -13.45 -4.51 -43.03
CA PRO A 205 -13.54 -5.95 -43.31
C PRO A 205 -13.08 -6.86 -42.16
N ASP A 206 -12.07 -6.44 -41.41
CA ASP A 206 -11.50 -7.18 -40.27
C ASP A 206 -12.19 -6.86 -38.91
N ALA A 207 -13.19 -5.97 -38.91
CA ALA A 207 -13.92 -5.52 -37.73
C ALA A 207 -15.34 -6.12 -37.61
N ARG A 208 -15.66 -7.16 -38.41
CA ARG A 208 -17.00 -7.79 -38.47
C ARG A 208 -17.49 -8.40 -37.16
N ARG A 209 -16.62 -8.58 -36.17
CA ARG A 209 -16.95 -9.10 -34.84
C ARG A 209 -17.49 -8.02 -33.89
N THR A 210 -17.42 -6.75 -34.27
CA THR A 210 -18.06 -5.67 -33.52
C THR A 210 -19.56 -5.93 -33.39
N ARG A 211 -20.05 -5.88 -32.15
CA ARG A 211 -21.45 -6.09 -31.80
C ARG A 211 -22.18 -4.77 -31.84
N ILE A 212 -23.19 -4.66 -32.70
CA ILE A 212 -24.02 -3.45 -32.84
C ILE A 212 -25.45 -3.83 -32.43
N ILE A 213 -25.85 -3.43 -31.23
CA ILE A 213 -27.13 -3.83 -30.60
C ILE A 213 -27.81 -2.64 -29.90
N TYR A 214 -29.14 -2.63 -29.81
CA TYR A 214 -29.91 -1.63 -29.04
C TYR A 214 -29.60 -0.14 -29.33
N ASN A 215 -29.08 0.21 -30.51
CA ASN A 215 -28.84 1.60 -30.89
C ASN A 215 -30.03 2.20 -31.64
N ASN A 216 -30.19 3.52 -31.58
CA ASN A 216 -31.05 4.25 -32.52
C ASN A 216 -30.20 4.91 -33.61
N ILE A 217 -30.27 4.39 -34.84
CA ILE A 217 -29.48 4.88 -35.98
C ILE A 217 -30.42 5.54 -36.98
N TYR A 218 -30.58 6.85 -36.89
CA TYR A 218 -31.64 7.58 -37.60
C TYR A 218 -31.11 8.72 -38.46
N LYS A 219 -31.65 8.88 -39.69
CA LYS A 219 -31.33 9.97 -40.64
C LYS A 219 -29.85 10.13 -41.01
N ASN A 220 -29.00 9.14 -40.80
CA ASN A 220 -27.70 9.06 -41.47
C ASN A 220 -27.94 8.68 -42.95
N ARG A 221 -27.03 9.05 -43.87
CA ARG A 221 -27.19 8.69 -45.30
C ARG A 221 -27.37 7.18 -45.48
N LEU A 222 -26.58 6.39 -44.75
CA LEU A 222 -26.76 4.96 -44.56
C LEU A 222 -26.65 4.66 -43.05
N PRO A 223 -27.45 3.75 -42.50
CA PRO A 223 -27.30 3.38 -41.08
C PRO A 223 -25.98 2.63 -40.86
N PHE A 224 -25.58 1.78 -41.81
CA PHE A 224 -24.37 0.98 -41.78
C PHE A 224 -23.89 0.63 -43.19
N ASN A 225 -22.62 0.22 -43.32
CA ASN A 225 -22.08 -0.37 -44.56
C ASN A 225 -22.32 -1.89 -44.63
N ALA A 226 -22.03 -2.51 -45.78
CA ALA A 226 -22.32 -3.92 -46.04
C ALA A 226 -21.57 -4.92 -45.15
N GLU A 227 -20.48 -4.48 -44.51
CA GLU A 227 -19.65 -5.31 -43.63
C GLU A 227 -20.22 -5.41 -42.20
N ALA A 228 -21.11 -4.51 -41.81
CA ALA A 228 -21.62 -4.43 -40.45
C ALA A 228 -22.56 -5.61 -40.14
N VAL A 229 -22.26 -6.34 -39.07
CA VAL A 229 -23.16 -7.37 -38.52
C VAL A 229 -24.04 -6.70 -37.46
N VAL A 230 -25.33 -6.55 -37.77
CA VAL A 230 -26.27 -5.78 -36.95
C VAL A 230 -27.41 -6.65 -36.42
N ASN A 231 -27.82 -6.39 -35.18
CA ASN A 231 -28.95 -7.08 -34.55
C ASN A 231 -30.28 -6.33 -34.79
N GLN A 232 -31.41 -7.06 -34.80
CA GLN A 232 -32.77 -6.48 -34.91
C GLN A 232 -33.16 -5.59 -33.73
N SER A 233 -32.43 -5.65 -32.61
CA SER A 233 -32.56 -4.75 -31.46
C SER A 233 -32.32 -3.28 -31.82
N ASN A 234 -31.56 -2.99 -32.88
CA ASN A 234 -31.33 -1.61 -33.30
C ASN A 234 -32.59 -1.04 -33.95
N ILE A 235 -32.90 0.20 -33.63
CA ILE A 235 -34.04 0.93 -34.16
C ILE A 235 -33.57 2.09 -35.06
N SER A 236 -34.47 2.60 -35.88
CA SER A 236 -34.22 3.75 -36.76
C SER A 236 -35.45 4.65 -36.73
N LYS A 237 -35.71 5.25 -35.57
CA LYS A 237 -36.85 6.13 -35.33
C LYS A 237 -36.38 7.53 -34.96
N ASP A 238 -37.25 8.51 -35.19
CA ASP A 238 -36.96 9.87 -34.75
C ASP A 238 -36.69 9.87 -33.24
N PRO A 239 -35.48 10.25 -32.79
CA PRO A 239 -35.18 10.30 -31.36
C PRO A 239 -36.02 11.35 -30.63
N MET A 240 -36.71 12.25 -31.35
CA MET A 240 -37.58 13.28 -30.81
C MET A 240 -36.88 14.08 -29.71
N PHE A 241 -35.76 14.71 -30.07
CA PHE A 241 -35.09 15.65 -29.18
C PHE A 241 -36.02 16.82 -28.80
N ILE A 242 -35.78 17.43 -27.65
CA ILE A 242 -36.51 18.61 -27.19
C ILE A 242 -35.99 19.86 -27.94
N SER A 243 -36.80 20.63 -28.68
CA SER A 243 -36.48 22.04 -29.05
C SER A 243 -37.66 22.78 -29.68
N PRO A 244 -37.85 24.09 -29.41
CA PRO A 244 -37.85 25.02 -30.55
C PRO A 244 -37.27 26.45 -30.33
N GLY A 245 -36.43 26.78 -29.32
CA GLY A 245 -36.13 28.21 -29.05
C GLY A 245 -34.89 28.67 -28.26
N HIS A 246 -33.76 27.96 -28.21
CA HIS A 246 -32.52 28.50 -27.61
C HIS A 246 -31.24 27.95 -28.30
N PRO A 247 -30.11 28.69 -28.39
CA PRO A 247 -29.12 28.53 -29.46
C PRO A 247 -28.15 27.34 -29.40
N GLU A 248 -28.24 26.40 -28.45
CA GLU A 248 -27.14 25.42 -28.23
C GLU A 248 -27.56 23.95 -28.01
N TYR A 249 -28.78 23.57 -28.45
CA TYR A 249 -29.31 22.19 -28.50
C TYR A 249 -29.57 21.50 -27.14
N ASN A 250 -30.66 20.72 -27.07
CA ASN A 250 -30.94 19.80 -25.97
C ASN A 250 -30.71 18.37 -26.49
N TYR A 251 -29.74 17.67 -25.89
CA TYR A 251 -29.31 16.33 -26.29
C TYR A 251 -30.10 15.21 -25.60
N PHE A 252 -31.11 15.56 -24.82
CA PHE A 252 -32.06 14.63 -24.21
C PHE A 252 -33.29 14.43 -25.08
N THR A 253 -33.78 13.19 -25.10
CA THR A 253 -35.01 12.83 -25.80
C THR A 253 -36.24 13.31 -25.04
N LYS A 254 -37.32 13.66 -25.76
CA LYS A 254 -38.63 13.89 -25.14
C LYS A 254 -39.12 12.62 -24.43
N PRO A 255 -39.95 12.73 -23.37
CA PRO A 255 -40.55 11.55 -22.71
C PRO A 255 -41.35 10.63 -23.65
N VAL A 256 -41.87 11.16 -24.75
CA VAL A 256 -42.63 10.40 -25.77
C VAL A 256 -41.73 9.81 -26.86
N SER A 257 -40.42 9.92 -26.73
CA SER A 257 -39.47 9.42 -27.72
C SER A 257 -39.57 7.92 -27.88
N ALA A 258 -39.39 7.45 -29.11
CA ALA A 258 -39.31 6.02 -29.40
C ALA A 258 -38.02 5.36 -28.90
N CYS A 259 -37.07 6.14 -28.35
CA CYS A 259 -35.84 5.65 -27.72
C CYS A 259 -36.07 5.14 -26.29
N GLN A 260 -37.17 5.52 -25.64
CA GLN A 260 -37.44 5.23 -24.24
C GLN A 260 -37.74 3.73 -24.04
N GLY A 261 -37.06 3.11 -23.07
CA GLY A 261 -37.16 1.68 -22.76
C GLY A 261 -36.85 0.73 -23.92
N LYS A 262 -36.10 1.19 -24.92
CA LYS A 262 -35.70 0.40 -26.10
C LYS A 262 -34.25 -0.05 -26.09
N GLY A 263 -33.50 0.36 -25.08
CA GLY A 263 -32.14 -0.10 -24.82
C GLY A 263 -32.10 -1.54 -24.34
N GLU A 264 -30.88 -2.04 -24.16
CA GLU A 264 -30.64 -3.31 -23.50
C GLU A 264 -31.27 -3.30 -22.10
N ASN A 265 -31.83 -4.42 -21.64
CA ASN A 265 -32.54 -4.50 -20.35
C ASN A 265 -33.68 -3.49 -20.14
N GLY A 266 -34.18 -2.88 -21.22
CA GLY A 266 -35.22 -1.86 -21.14
C GLY A 266 -34.71 -0.50 -20.65
N THR A 267 -33.40 -0.23 -20.77
CA THR A 267 -32.86 1.11 -20.54
C THR A 267 -33.32 2.10 -21.62
N ASP A 268 -33.17 3.39 -21.34
CA ASP A 268 -33.36 4.43 -22.34
C ASP A 268 -32.13 4.53 -23.26
N ILE A 269 -32.36 4.63 -24.57
CA ILE A 269 -31.28 4.87 -25.53
C ILE A 269 -30.87 6.35 -25.51
N GLY A 270 -29.56 6.62 -25.46
CA GLY A 270 -28.97 7.97 -25.49
C GLY A 270 -28.42 8.39 -24.12
N LEU A 271 -28.39 9.69 -23.86
CA LEU A 271 -27.79 10.21 -22.61
C LEU A 271 -28.58 9.76 -21.37
N ILE A 272 -27.85 9.37 -20.34
CA ILE A 272 -28.37 9.03 -19.02
C ILE A 272 -27.90 10.05 -17.97
N THR A 273 -28.74 10.33 -16.98
CA THR A 273 -28.36 11.21 -15.86
C THR A 273 -27.61 10.43 -14.78
N LYS A 274 -26.83 11.11 -13.92
CA LYS A 274 -26.14 10.46 -12.79
C LYS A 274 -27.11 9.63 -11.93
N LYS A 275 -28.27 10.22 -11.64
CA LYS A 275 -29.38 9.56 -10.93
C LYS A 275 -29.94 8.33 -11.65
N MET A 276 -29.86 8.29 -12.98
CA MET A 276 -30.28 7.13 -13.77
C MET A 276 -29.20 6.05 -13.81
N VAL A 277 -27.91 6.42 -13.86
CA VAL A 277 -26.79 5.46 -13.72
C VAL A 277 -26.90 4.70 -12.40
N GLU A 278 -27.07 5.45 -11.30
CA GLU A 278 -27.28 4.89 -9.95
C GLU A 278 -28.50 3.94 -9.86
N ALA A 279 -29.45 4.01 -10.79
CA ALA A 279 -30.66 3.19 -10.82
C ALA A 279 -30.62 2.05 -11.86
N LEU A 280 -29.62 2.01 -12.75
CA LEU A 280 -29.51 1.08 -13.88
C LEU A 280 -28.41 0.03 -13.73
N ALA A 281 -27.60 0.13 -12.68
CA ALA A 281 -26.53 -0.82 -12.44
C ALA A 281 -27.09 -2.21 -12.07
N THR A 282 -26.46 -3.25 -12.61
CA THR A 282 -26.81 -4.66 -12.36
C THR A 282 -25.83 -5.28 -11.38
N ASP A 283 -26.33 -6.19 -10.56
CA ASP A 283 -25.62 -6.91 -9.49
C ASP A 283 -26.17 -8.34 -9.58
N ARG A 284 -25.39 -9.24 -10.21
CA ARG A 284 -25.89 -10.54 -10.68
C ARG A 284 -25.93 -11.60 -9.59
N ASP A 285 -24.96 -11.59 -8.69
CA ASP A 285 -24.89 -12.48 -7.52
C ASP A 285 -25.53 -11.86 -6.27
N GLY A 286 -25.83 -10.56 -6.30
CA GLY A 286 -26.60 -9.89 -5.26
C GLY A 286 -25.76 -9.49 -4.06
N ASP A 287 -24.45 -9.35 -4.23
CA ASP A 287 -23.52 -9.01 -3.16
C ASP A 287 -23.42 -7.49 -2.90
N GLY A 288 -24.13 -6.68 -3.67
CA GLY A 288 -24.19 -5.22 -3.55
C GLY A 288 -23.04 -4.47 -4.22
N ILE A 289 -22.14 -5.17 -4.91
CA ILE A 289 -21.17 -4.62 -5.86
C ILE A 289 -21.78 -4.73 -7.27
N LEU A 290 -21.51 -3.74 -8.12
CA LEU A 290 -22.10 -3.70 -9.46
C LEU A 290 -21.24 -4.51 -10.43
N ASP A 291 -21.88 -5.25 -11.33
CA ASP A 291 -21.26 -6.12 -12.35
C ASP A 291 -20.09 -5.49 -13.13
N ASP A 292 -20.10 -4.16 -13.27
CA ASP A 292 -19.10 -3.41 -14.02
C ASP A 292 -17.83 -3.07 -13.23
N ILE A 293 -17.89 -3.17 -11.89
CA ILE A 293 -16.77 -2.97 -10.96
C ILE A 293 -16.45 -4.23 -10.12
N ASP A 294 -17.33 -5.22 -10.16
CA ASP A 294 -17.21 -6.53 -9.53
C ASP A 294 -16.19 -7.42 -10.28
N GLN A 295 -15.20 -7.97 -9.56
CA GLN A 295 -14.19 -8.87 -10.10
C GLN A 295 -14.67 -10.32 -10.24
N CYS A 296 -15.66 -10.75 -9.45
CA CYS A 296 -16.30 -12.05 -9.51
C CYS A 296 -17.83 -11.96 -9.72
N PRO A 297 -18.33 -11.46 -10.87
CA PRO A 297 -19.74 -11.09 -11.08
C PRO A 297 -20.81 -12.20 -11.09
N ASP A 298 -20.41 -13.41 -10.74
CA ASP A 298 -21.28 -14.58 -10.66
C ASP A 298 -21.10 -15.30 -9.29
N VAL A 299 -20.29 -14.75 -8.37
CA VAL A 299 -19.93 -15.34 -7.07
C VAL A 299 -19.92 -14.21 -6.03
N PRO A 300 -20.86 -14.23 -5.06
CA PRO A 300 -21.02 -13.13 -4.15
C PRO A 300 -19.83 -12.99 -3.19
N GLU A 301 -19.43 -11.75 -2.95
CA GLU A 301 -18.54 -11.29 -1.87
C GLU A 301 -18.96 -11.82 -0.48
N ASP A 302 -18.00 -12.17 0.37
CA ASP A 302 -18.24 -12.67 1.74
C ASP A 302 -18.09 -11.63 2.87
N ARG A 303 -17.96 -10.34 2.54
CA ARG A 303 -18.26 -9.17 3.40
C ARG A 303 -17.89 -9.36 4.88
N ASP A 304 -16.64 -9.67 5.14
CA ASP A 304 -16.11 -9.90 6.47
C ASP A 304 -15.24 -8.73 6.97
N GLY A 305 -15.06 -7.70 6.14
CA GLY A 305 -14.27 -6.50 6.43
C GLY A 305 -12.87 -6.52 5.81
N PHE A 306 -12.53 -7.56 5.05
CA PHE A 306 -11.29 -7.68 4.29
C PHE A 306 -11.59 -7.60 2.78
N GLU A 307 -10.91 -6.69 2.07
CA GLU A 307 -11.02 -6.48 0.61
C GLU A 307 -12.46 -6.42 -0.01
N ASP A 308 -13.50 -6.23 0.82
CA ASP A 308 -14.96 -6.11 0.54
C ASP A 308 -15.40 -5.23 -0.66
N GLU A 309 -14.53 -4.43 -1.27
CA GLU A 309 -14.88 -3.52 -2.38
C GLU A 309 -14.66 -4.14 -3.77
N ASP A 310 -14.00 -5.29 -3.84
CA ASP A 310 -13.48 -5.86 -5.08
C ASP A 310 -14.44 -6.86 -5.75
N GLY A 311 -15.39 -7.41 -4.99
CA GLY A 311 -16.47 -8.27 -5.46
C GLY A 311 -16.06 -9.72 -5.62
N CYS A 312 -14.98 -10.15 -4.97
CA CYS A 312 -14.53 -11.54 -4.93
C CYS A 312 -14.36 -12.00 -3.48
N PRO A 313 -14.98 -13.13 -3.09
CA PRO A 313 -14.84 -13.62 -1.72
C PRO A 313 -13.39 -14.05 -1.40
N ASP A 314 -12.93 -13.67 -0.21
CA ASP A 314 -11.63 -14.00 0.35
C ASP A 314 -11.80 -15.02 1.49
N PHE A 315 -11.38 -16.27 1.24
CA PHE A 315 -11.60 -17.37 2.20
C PHE A 315 -10.49 -17.54 3.26
N ASP A 316 -9.38 -16.82 3.09
CA ASP A 316 -8.15 -16.86 3.90
C ASP A 316 -7.44 -15.51 3.71
N ASN A 317 -7.84 -14.55 4.54
CA ASN A 317 -7.51 -13.13 4.37
C ASN A 317 -6.01 -12.85 4.53
N ASP A 318 -5.37 -13.40 5.58
CA ASP A 318 -3.94 -13.20 5.86
C ASP A 318 -3.00 -14.19 5.17
N LYS A 319 -3.55 -15.23 4.53
CA LYS A 319 -2.86 -16.20 3.66
C LYS A 319 -1.87 -17.07 4.44
N ASP A 320 -2.17 -17.35 5.71
CA ASP A 320 -1.38 -18.24 6.55
C ASP A 320 -1.68 -19.74 6.25
N GLY A 321 -2.81 -20.02 5.57
CA GLY A 321 -3.30 -21.35 5.19
C GLY A 321 -4.41 -21.92 6.07
N ILE A 322 -4.97 -21.14 6.99
CA ILE A 322 -6.15 -21.42 7.79
C ILE A 322 -7.30 -20.55 7.25
N TYR A 323 -8.48 -21.15 7.03
CA TYR A 323 -9.62 -20.37 6.54
C TYR A 323 -10.18 -19.49 7.66
N ASP A 324 -10.71 -18.30 7.34
CA ASP A 324 -11.15 -17.30 8.34
C ASP A 324 -12.19 -17.84 9.33
N GLN A 325 -12.99 -18.83 8.91
CA GLN A 325 -13.97 -19.50 9.79
C GLN A 325 -13.34 -20.38 10.89
N GLN A 326 -12.08 -20.75 10.71
CA GLN A 326 -11.29 -21.59 11.61
C GLN A 326 -10.16 -20.80 12.28
N ASP A 327 -9.93 -19.56 11.84
CA ASP A 327 -8.91 -18.65 12.33
C ASP A 327 -9.44 -17.75 13.46
N GLN A 328 -8.72 -17.63 14.58
CA GLN A 328 -9.09 -16.74 15.69
C GLN A 328 -8.74 -15.28 15.44
N CYS A 329 -7.82 -14.99 14.53
CA CYS A 329 -7.44 -13.66 14.09
C CYS A 329 -7.21 -13.66 12.57
N PRO A 330 -8.29 -13.71 11.79
CA PRO A 330 -8.27 -13.86 10.32
C PRO A 330 -7.39 -12.89 9.52
N ASN A 331 -6.91 -11.80 10.14
CA ASN A 331 -6.16 -10.74 9.47
C ASN A 331 -4.69 -10.67 9.91
N ASP A 332 -4.28 -11.51 10.85
CA ASP A 332 -2.97 -11.47 11.49
C ASP A 332 -2.31 -12.84 11.30
N PRO A 333 -1.33 -12.97 10.39
CA PRO A 333 -0.82 -14.27 10.02
C PRO A 333 -0.06 -14.94 11.16
N GLU A 334 -0.37 -16.21 11.40
CA GLU A 334 0.31 -17.14 12.30
C GLU A 334 1.85 -17.17 12.10
N ASP A 335 2.62 -17.13 13.20
CA ASP A 335 4.09 -17.10 13.17
C ASP A 335 4.77 -18.47 13.31
N ARG A 336 4.01 -19.55 13.55
CA ARG A 336 4.42 -20.96 13.47
C ARG A 336 5.74 -21.26 14.20
N ASP A 337 5.81 -20.89 15.47
CA ASP A 337 6.99 -21.11 16.31
C ASP A 337 6.92 -22.41 17.15
N GLY A 338 5.78 -23.13 17.08
CA GLY A 338 5.52 -24.35 17.83
C GLY A 338 4.70 -24.13 19.10
N PHE A 339 4.26 -22.90 19.36
CA PHE A 339 3.32 -22.53 20.41
C PHE A 339 1.99 -22.15 19.76
N GLN A 340 0.92 -22.85 20.14
CA GLN A 340 -0.46 -22.57 19.73
C GLN A 340 -0.77 -22.41 18.22
N ASP A 341 0.13 -22.79 17.30
CA ASP A 341 0.02 -22.77 15.81
C ASP A 341 -1.31 -23.21 15.11
N VAL A 342 -2.29 -23.73 15.84
CA VAL A 342 -3.56 -24.27 15.32
C VAL A 342 -4.69 -23.26 15.41
N ASP A 343 -4.54 -22.17 16.18
CA ASP A 343 -5.58 -21.14 16.29
C ASP A 343 -5.47 -20.02 15.25
N GLY A 344 -4.38 -19.98 14.50
CA GLY A 344 -4.15 -19.01 13.43
C GLY A 344 -3.59 -17.69 13.92
N CYS A 345 -3.23 -17.59 15.20
CA CYS A 345 -2.81 -16.33 15.79
C CYS A 345 -1.34 -16.20 16.13
N PRO A 346 -0.72 -15.06 15.75
CA PRO A 346 0.67 -14.82 16.07
C PRO A 346 0.83 -14.56 17.57
N ASP A 347 1.52 -15.46 18.25
CA ASP A 347 1.83 -15.36 19.67
C ASP A 347 3.17 -14.64 19.88
N ASN A 348 3.17 -13.33 19.67
CA ASN A 348 4.37 -12.49 19.73
C ASN A 348 5.04 -12.36 21.13
N ASP A 349 4.36 -12.81 22.19
CA ASP A 349 4.78 -12.80 23.60
C ASP A 349 4.10 -14.00 24.31
N ASN A 350 4.72 -15.16 24.14
CA ASN A 350 4.18 -16.47 24.49
C ASN A 350 3.87 -16.58 26.00
N ASP A 351 4.68 -15.99 26.87
CA ASP A 351 4.52 -16.05 28.32
C ASP A 351 3.89 -14.81 28.99
N LYS A 352 3.68 -13.75 28.20
CA LYS A 352 2.92 -12.54 28.55
C LYS A 352 3.58 -11.71 29.62
N ASP A 353 4.90 -11.67 29.63
CA ASP A 353 5.69 -10.83 30.54
C ASP A 353 5.92 -9.39 30.01
N GLY A 354 5.59 -9.14 28.74
CA GLY A 354 5.71 -7.86 28.06
C GLY A 354 6.96 -7.70 27.20
N ILE A 355 7.77 -8.76 27.04
CA ILE A 355 8.93 -8.83 26.16
C ILE A 355 8.57 -9.74 24.98
N GLN A 356 8.87 -9.30 23.76
CA GLN A 356 8.52 -10.07 22.56
C GLN A 356 9.45 -11.29 22.42
N ASP A 357 8.91 -12.41 21.95
CA ASP A 357 9.60 -13.69 21.74
C ASP A 357 10.93 -13.56 20.98
N ASN A 358 10.99 -12.65 20.01
CA ASN A 358 12.17 -12.44 19.17
C ASN A 358 13.35 -11.76 19.92
N VAL A 359 13.10 -11.13 21.06
CA VAL A 359 14.09 -10.46 21.92
C VAL A 359 14.13 -11.04 23.35
N ASP A 360 13.20 -11.94 23.67
CA ASP A 360 13.15 -12.68 24.91
C ASP A 360 14.18 -13.83 24.92
N ALA A 361 15.01 -13.88 25.96
CA ALA A 361 15.95 -14.97 26.15
C ALA A 361 15.30 -16.26 26.70
N CYS A 362 14.11 -16.14 27.29
CA CYS A 362 13.29 -17.20 27.82
C CYS A 362 11.82 -17.10 27.36
N PRO A 363 11.48 -17.19 26.05
CA PRO A 363 10.15 -16.88 25.49
C PRO A 363 8.92 -17.62 26.06
N ASN A 364 9.13 -18.60 26.93
CA ASN A 364 8.08 -19.43 27.51
C ASN A 364 8.09 -19.41 29.06
N ASN A 365 8.89 -18.54 29.69
CA ASN A 365 9.00 -18.42 31.14
C ASN A 365 9.03 -16.93 31.56
N PRO A 366 7.98 -16.44 32.23
CA PRO A 366 7.79 -15.00 32.39
C PRO A 366 8.81 -14.35 33.34
N GLU A 367 9.23 -13.14 33.00
CA GLU A 367 10.11 -12.26 33.78
C GLU A 367 9.57 -11.97 35.20
N THR A 368 10.49 -11.82 36.15
CA THR A 368 10.22 -11.41 37.53
C THR A 368 10.62 -9.95 37.76
N VAL A 369 9.68 -9.02 37.57
CA VAL A 369 9.90 -7.58 37.76
C VAL A 369 10.26 -7.24 39.21
N ASN A 370 11.56 -7.08 39.48
CA ASN A 370 12.12 -6.88 40.81
C ASN A 370 13.13 -5.69 40.87
N GLY A 371 13.38 -5.04 39.74
CA GLY A 371 14.35 -3.94 39.61
C GLY A 371 15.77 -4.46 39.37
N TYR A 372 15.94 -5.66 38.84
CA TYR A 372 17.20 -6.29 38.45
C TYR A 372 16.93 -7.03 37.14
N LYS A 373 17.64 -6.64 36.08
CA LYS A 373 17.54 -7.26 34.74
C LYS A 373 16.13 -7.47 34.16
N ASP A 374 15.17 -6.63 34.55
CA ASP A 374 13.77 -6.69 34.08
C ASP A 374 13.57 -6.43 32.55
N GLN A 375 14.58 -6.60 31.70
CA GLN A 375 14.56 -6.40 30.25
C GLN A 375 15.10 -7.62 29.48
N ASP A 376 15.53 -8.70 30.14
CA ASP A 376 16.07 -9.89 29.45
C ASP A 376 15.06 -11.03 29.28
N GLY A 377 13.85 -10.91 29.86
CA GLY A 377 12.73 -11.83 29.67
C GLY A 377 12.87 -13.13 30.44
N CYS A 378 13.79 -13.18 31.40
CA CYS A 378 14.10 -14.40 32.13
C CYS A 378 13.90 -14.21 33.64
N PRO A 379 13.10 -15.06 34.30
CA PRO A 379 12.83 -14.92 35.73
C PRO A 379 14.11 -14.97 36.58
N ASP A 380 14.35 -13.92 37.36
CA ASP A 380 15.49 -13.83 38.26
C ASP A 380 15.15 -13.34 39.70
N GLU A 381 16.15 -13.43 40.58
CA GLU A 381 16.07 -12.90 41.95
C GLU A 381 17.05 -11.73 42.15
N LYS A 382 16.53 -10.57 42.56
CA LYS A 382 17.34 -9.41 42.95
C LYS A 382 18.38 -9.75 44.02
N PRO A 383 19.68 -9.56 43.74
CA PRO A 383 20.74 -9.74 44.73
C PRO A 383 20.57 -8.83 45.94
N GLN A 384 21.13 -9.21 47.10
CA GLN A 384 21.06 -8.39 48.33
C GLN A 384 21.97 -7.16 48.28
N GLU A 385 21.51 -6.02 48.80
CA GLU A 385 22.31 -4.78 48.92
C GLU A 385 23.43 -4.92 49.97
N ILE A 386 24.63 -4.43 49.65
CA ILE A 386 25.78 -4.41 50.56
C ILE A 386 25.63 -3.24 51.55
N LYS A 387 24.86 -3.45 52.63
CA LYS A 387 24.61 -2.43 53.69
C LYS A 387 25.65 -2.42 54.81
N GLN A 388 26.43 -3.49 54.93
CA GLN A 388 27.43 -3.67 55.97
C GLN A 388 28.70 -4.30 55.39
N ALA A 389 29.79 -4.27 56.17
CA ALA A 389 31.04 -4.90 55.78
C ALA A 389 30.82 -6.40 55.50
N LEU A 390 31.16 -6.82 54.27
CA LEU A 390 31.08 -8.20 53.83
C LEU A 390 32.48 -8.78 53.74
N ILE A 391 32.78 -9.79 54.56
CA ILE A 391 33.99 -10.60 54.41
C ILE A 391 33.76 -11.56 53.24
N LEU A 392 34.56 -11.43 52.17
CA LEU A 392 34.46 -12.27 50.99
C LEU A 392 35.10 -13.64 51.25
N LYS A 393 34.37 -14.53 51.93
CA LYS A 393 34.81 -15.90 52.18
C LYS A 393 34.94 -16.65 50.85
N GLY A 394 36.13 -17.19 50.57
CA GLY A 394 36.42 -17.91 49.32
C GLY A 394 37.10 -17.07 48.24
N VAL A 395 37.39 -15.78 48.49
CA VAL A 395 38.27 -14.99 47.61
C VAL A 395 39.72 -15.27 47.99
N ASN A 396 40.36 -16.10 47.19
CA ASN A 396 41.71 -16.59 47.38
C ASN A 396 42.67 -16.05 46.30
N PHE A 397 43.94 -15.99 46.66
CA PHE A 397 45.02 -15.54 45.76
C PHE A 397 46.09 -16.60 45.67
N LYS A 398 46.83 -16.62 44.55
CA LYS A 398 48.07 -17.40 44.47
C LYS A 398 49.04 -16.98 45.59
N LEU A 399 49.86 -17.92 46.04
CA LEU A 399 50.81 -17.72 47.14
C LEU A 399 51.70 -16.51 46.88
N ALA A 400 51.85 -15.63 47.89
CA ALA A 400 52.62 -14.38 47.82
C ALA A 400 52.29 -13.48 46.61
N SER A 401 51.08 -13.61 46.06
CA SER A 401 50.61 -12.89 44.87
C SER A 401 49.30 -12.16 45.13
N ALA A 402 48.97 -11.25 44.20
CA ALA A 402 47.67 -10.58 44.07
C ALA A 402 46.83 -11.17 42.92
N GLU A 403 47.24 -12.26 42.31
CA GLU A 403 46.48 -12.97 41.28
C GLU A 403 45.36 -13.82 41.91
N LEU A 404 44.12 -13.63 41.46
CA LEU A 404 42.92 -14.35 41.93
C LEU A 404 42.93 -15.81 41.47
N LEU A 405 42.41 -16.71 42.30
CA LEU A 405 42.12 -18.11 41.89
C LEU A 405 40.76 -18.21 41.20
N GLU A 406 40.58 -19.21 40.34
CA GLU A 406 39.37 -19.40 39.54
C GLU A 406 38.09 -19.50 40.39
N GLU A 407 38.15 -20.24 41.49
CA GLU A 407 37.08 -20.35 42.50
C GLU A 407 36.67 -19.00 43.12
N SER A 408 37.55 -18.00 43.09
CA SER A 408 37.27 -16.66 43.62
C SER A 408 36.29 -15.92 42.74
N TYR A 409 36.26 -16.20 41.43
CA TYR A 409 35.35 -15.51 40.50
C TYR A 409 33.89 -15.78 40.83
N TYR A 410 33.51 -16.99 41.24
CA TYR A 410 32.14 -17.29 41.66
C TYR A 410 31.67 -16.46 42.87
N VAL A 411 32.58 -16.19 43.82
CA VAL A 411 32.29 -15.32 44.96
C VAL A 411 32.22 -13.86 44.53
N LEU A 412 33.12 -13.45 43.63
CA LEU A 412 33.15 -12.09 43.08
C LEU A 412 31.95 -11.79 42.17
N GLU A 413 31.36 -12.78 41.51
CA GLU A 413 30.10 -12.62 40.75
C GLU A 413 28.95 -12.17 41.65
N LYS A 414 28.86 -12.72 42.87
CA LYS A 414 27.83 -12.29 43.83
C LYS A 414 28.02 -10.82 44.21
N VAL A 415 29.27 -10.38 44.38
CA VAL A 415 29.59 -8.97 44.65
C VAL A 415 29.29 -8.11 43.43
N TYR A 416 29.61 -8.58 42.23
CA TYR A 416 29.31 -7.90 40.97
C TYR A 416 27.79 -7.72 40.80
N ASN A 417 27.00 -8.78 40.89
CA ASN A 417 25.54 -8.74 40.75
C ASN A 417 24.91 -7.77 41.77
N SER A 418 25.37 -7.77 43.03
CA SER A 418 24.94 -6.78 44.02
C SER A 418 25.34 -5.34 43.65
N LEU A 419 26.55 -5.10 43.15
CA LEU A 419 26.98 -3.75 42.77
C LEU A 419 26.31 -3.25 41.49
N GLU A 420 25.97 -4.14 40.57
CA GLU A 420 25.16 -3.88 39.38
C GLU A 420 23.72 -3.50 39.78
N ALA A 421 23.08 -4.30 40.64
CA ALA A 421 21.71 -4.07 41.12
C ALA A 421 21.53 -2.77 41.93
N TYR A 422 22.61 -2.22 42.51
CA TYR A 422 22.55 -1.02 43.36
C TYR A 422 23.58 0.05 42.95
N PRO A 423 23.33 0.85 41.90
CA PRO A 423 24.28 1.82 41.34
C PRO A 423 24.77 2.92 42.29
N HIS A 424 23.99 3.26 43.32
CA HIS A 424 24.37 4.25 44.35
C HIS A 424 25.39 3.72 45.35
N VAL A 425 25.50 2.40 45.49
CA VAL A 425 26.42 1.78 46.46
C VAL A 425 27.85 1.98 45.97
N ARG A 426 28.64 2.64 46.82
CA ARG A 426 30.10 2.75 46.68
C ARG A 426 30.73 1.87 47.72
N VAL A 427 31.79 1.17 47.36
CA VAL A 427 32.47 0.25 48.28
C VAL A 427 33.96 0.52 48.36
N GLU A 428 34.48 0.37 49.56
CA GLU A 428 35.89 0.23 49.82
C GLU A 428 36.24 -1.26 49.89
N ILE A 429 37.09 -1.68 48.98
CA ILE A 429 37.67 -3.01 48.93
C ILE A 429 38.92 -2.97 49.81
N GLN A 430 38.84 -3.65 50.94
CA GLN A 430 39.89 -3.67 51.96
C GLN A 430 40.65 -4.98 51.87
N GLY A 431 41.95 -4.89 51.57
CA GLY A 431 42.85 -6.02 51.69
C GLY A 431 43.45 -6.09 53.09
N HIS A 432 43.53 -7.29 53.64
CA HIS A 432 44.16 -7.56 54.94
C HIS A 432 45.13 -8.73 54.83
N THR A 433 46.19 -8.70 55.63
CA THR A 433 47.19 -9.78 55.74
C THR A 433 47.23 -10.33 57.16
N ASP A 434 47.96 -11.43 57.35
CA ASP A 434 48.39 -11.85 58.68
C ASP A 434 49.65 -11.08 59.10
N SER A 435 50.17 -11.37 60.29
CA SER A 435 51.36 -10.70 60.84
C SER A 435 52.70 -11.31 60.38
N GLN A 436 52.71 -12.05 59.26
CA GLN A 436 53.94 -12.62 58.71
C GLN A 436 54.49 -11.68 57.63
N GLY A 437 55.78 -11.35 57.71
CA GLY A 437 56.41 -10.37 56.82
C GLY A 437 56.62 -9.03 57.50
N SER A 438 57.16 -8.05 56.76
CA SER A 438 57.31 -6.68 57.27
C SER A 438 56.02 -5.89 57.07
N ASP A 439 55.76 -4.92 57.95
CA ASP A 439 54.60 -4.02 57.84
C ASP A 439 54.50 -3.37 56.45
N GLN A 440 55.64 -2.95 55.90
CA GLN A 440 55.71 -2.34 54.57
C GLN A 440 55.31 -3.32 53.46
N TYR A 441 55.76 -4.58 53.54
CA TYR A 441 55.40 -5.62 52.59
C TYR A 441 53.92 -5.98 52.69
N ASN A 442 53.42 -6.16 53.92
CA ASN A 442 52.03 -6.47 54.19
C ASN A 442 51.08 -5.35 53.73
N MET A 443 51.50 -4.09 53.88
CA MET A 443 50.74 -2.96 53.36
C MET A 443 50.67 -2.96 51.83
N ALA A 444 51.78 -3.18 51.13
CA ALA A 444 51.81 -3.25 49.67
C ALA A 444 50.98 -4.42 49.12
N LEU A 445 51.20 -5.63 49.67
CA LEU A 445 50.50 -6.84 49.21
C LEU A 445 48.99 -6.77 49.45
N SER A 446 48.56 -6.24 50.60
CA SER A 446 47.14 -6.05 50.88
C SER A 446 46.48 -5.06 49.92
N TYR A 447 47.17 -3.96 49.58
CA TYR A 447 46.69 -3.01 48.59
C TYR A 447 46.60 -3.63 47.19
N ASP A 448 47.61 -4.37 46.75
CA ASP A 448 47.62 -5.02 45.43
C ASP A 448 46.48 -6.04 45.29
N ARG A 449 46.19 -6.80 46.35
CA ARG A 449 45.03 -7.72 46.38
C ARG A 449 43.69 -7.00 46.28
N ALA A 450 43.53 -5.92 47.04
CA ALA A 450 42.34 -5.06 46.92
C ALA A 450 42.20 -4.48 45.52
N LYS A 451 43.32 -4.09 44.90
CA LYS A 451 43.38 -3.58 43.53
C LYS A 451 43.01 -4.65 42.49
N SER A 452 43.42 -5.90 42.66
CA SER A 452 43.02 -7.00 41.76
C SER A 452 41.51 -7.24 41.78
N VAL A 453 40.90 -7.27 42.96
CA VAL A 453 39.45 -7.39 43.10
C VAL A 453 38.74 -6.19 42.46
N ARG A 454 39.24 -4.98 42.72
CA ARG A 454 38.74 -3.75 42.08
C ARG A 454 38.80 -3.86 40.55
N ASN A 455 39.93 -4.28 40.00
CA ASN A 455 40.12 -4.36 38.55
C ASN A 455 39.21 -5.42 37.91
N TYR A 456 38.96 -6.55 38.59
CA TYR A 456 37.98 -7.53 38.12
C TYR A 456 36.57 -6.94 38.02
N LEU A 457 36.13 -6.24 39.06
CA LEU A 457 34.80 -5.61 39.07
C LEU A 457 34.68 -4.49 38.00
N ILE A 458 35.76 -3.74 37.76
CA ILE A 458 35.82 -2.76 36.67
C ILE A 458 35.70 -3.44 35.30
N MET A 459 36.45 -4.53 35.09
CA MET A 459 36.41 -5.30 33.85
C MET A 459 35.01 -5.85 33.56
N ARG A 460 34.26 -6.21 34.60
CA ARG A 460 32.86 -6.66 34.50
C ARG A 460 31.86 -5.53 34.26
N GLY A 461 32.25 -4.26 34.41
CA GLY A 461 31.42 -3.10 34.08
C GLY A 461 31.13 -2.13 35.23
N ILE A 462 31.64 -2.38 36.44
CA ILE A 462 31.42 -1.46 37.57
C ILE A 462 32.30 -0.21 37.43
N SER A 463 31.68 0.96 37.50
CA SER A 463 32.40 2.25 37.40
C SER A 463 33.57 2.35 38.41
N PRO A 464 34.78 2.72 37.96
CA PRO A 464 35.97 2.83 38.83
C PRO A 464 35.81 3.77 40.03
N GLU A 465 34.94 4.77 39.94
CA GLU A 465 34.67 5.80 40.96
C GLU A 465 33.87 5.24 42.15
N ARG A 466 33.16 4.13 41.93
CA ARG A 466 32.41 3.40 42.95
C ARG A 466 33.28 2.46 43.79
N LEU A 467 34.53 2.25 43.38
CA LEU A 467 35.42 1.24 43.94
C LEU A 467 36.72 1.86 44.47
N ILE A 468 36.88 1.87 45.79
CA ILE A 468 38.10 2.34 46.46
C ILE A 468 38.90 1.13 46.92
N ALA A 469 40.12 0.94 46.42
CA ALA A 469 41.01 -0.09 46.93
C ALA A 469 41.87 0.48 48.07
N ARG A 470 41.89 -0.19 49.23
CA ARG A 470 42.78 0.13 50.35
C ARG A 470 43.45 -1.13 50.90
N GLY A 471 44.75 -1.01 51.19
CA GLY A 471 45.48 -1.99 51.97
C GLY A 471 45.46 -1.61 53.45
N TYR A 472 45.29 -2.59 54.33
CA TYR A 472 45.39 -2.43 55.77
C TYR A 472 46.53 -3.24 56.38
N GLY A 473 47.24 -4.05 55.59
CA GLY A 473 48.24 -4.99 56.09
C GLY A 473 47.69 -5.81 57.25
N GLU A 474 48.46 -5.91 58.32
CA GLU A 474 48.10 -6.64 59.55
C GLU A 474 47.39 -5.78 60.62
N THR A 475 47.06 -4.52 60.31
CA THR A 475 46.62 -3.52 61.32
C THR A 475 45.20 -3.76 61.84
N LYS A 476 44.40 -4.61 61.18
CA LYS A 476 43.01 -4.92 61.54
C LYS A 476 42.76 -6.45 61.59
N PRO A 477 43.37 -7.17 62.56
CA PRO A 477 43.16 -8.60 62.70
C PRO A 477 41.76 -8.90 63.24
N ILE A 478 41.12 -9.95 62.71
CA ILE A 478 39.83 -10.48 63.20
C ILE A 478 40.00 -11.78 63.98
N ALA A 479 41.21 -12.35 63.97
CA ALA A 479 41.57 -13.58 64.67
C ALA A 479 43.04 -13.52 65.14
N SER A 480 43.42 -14.49 65.99
CA SER A 480 44.78 -14.54 66.54
C SER A 480 45.82 -14.87 65.47
N ASN A 481 46.80 -13.98 65.28
CA ASN A 481 47.96 -14.24 64.42
C ASN A 481 48.90 -15.36 64.95
N ASN A 482 48.70 -15.80 66.19
CA ASN A 482 49.50 -16.87 66.79
C ASN A 482 49.14 -18.27 66.25
N THR A 483 48.00 -18.42 65.57
CA THR A 483 47.52 -19.70 65.03
C THR A 483 47.49 -19.69 63.51
N ALA A 484 47.70 -20.84 62.85
CA ALA A 484 47.66 -20.91 61.39
C ALA A 484 46.27 -20.58 60.84
N GLU A 485 45.24 -21.02 61.55
CA GLU A 485 43.83 -20.79 61.28
C GLU A 485 43.48 -19.31 61.42
N GLY A 486 43.91 -18.66 62.51
CA GLY A 486 43.69 -17.22 62.71
C GLY A 486 44.44 -16.36 61.69
N ARG A 487 45.65 -16.75 61.28
CA ARG A 487 46.35 -16.11 60.15
C ARG A 487 45.58 -16.26 58.84
N ALA A 488 45.02 -17.44 58.56
CA ALA A 488 44.20 -17.66 57.38
C ALA A 488 42.94 -16.80 57.38
N GLN A 489 42.30 -16.61 58.54
CA GLN A 489 41.17 -15.70 58.68
C GLN A 489 41.57 -14.24 58.50
N ASN A 490 42.76 -13.83 58.96
CA ASN A 490 43.24 -12.45 58.81
C ASN A 490 43.59 -12.10 57.35
N ARG A 491 44.08 -13.08 56.56
CA ARG A 491 44.30 -12.94 55.10
C ARG A 491 42.98 -12.95 54.35
N ARG A 492 42.36 -11.79 54.20
CA ARG A 492 41.02 -11.68 53.61
C ARG A 492 40.85 -10.40 52.81
N VAL A 493 39.82 -10.39 51.99
CA VAL A 493 39.28 -9.18 51.39
C VAL A 493 37.91 -8.90 51.99
N GLU A 494 37.69 -7.65 52.38
CA GLU A 494 36.39 -7.15 52.82
C GLU A 494 35.87 -6.13 51.81
N VAL A 495 34.57 -6.11 51.61
CA VAL A 495 33.87 -5.08 50.85
C VAL A 495 33.04 -4.29 51.84
N VAL A 496 33.37 -3.02 52.01
CA VAL A 496 32.75 -2.15 53.01
C VAL A 496 32.02 -1.01 52.29
N PRO A 497 30.71 -0.80 52.53
CA PRO A 497 30.02 0.32 51.92
C PRO A 497 30.56 1.66 52.44
N VAL A 498 30.76 2.60 51.53
CA VAL A 498 31.20 3.97 51.82
C VAL A 498 29.94 4.84 51.94
N LYS A 499 29.79 5.50 53.09
CA LYS A 499 28.66 6.41 53.35
C LYS A 499 28.81 7.74 52.62
#